data_AF-A0A0G1IV69-F1
#
_entry.id   AF-A0A0G1IV69-F1
#
_cell.length_a   1.000
_cell.length_b   1.000
_cell.length_c   1.000
_cell.angle_alpha   90.00
_cell.angle_beta   90.00
_cell.angle_gamma   90.00
#
_symmetry.space_group_name_H-M   'P 1'
#
loop_
_entity.id
_entity.type
_entity.pdbx_description
1 polymer ?
#
loop_
_entity_poly.entity_id
_entity_poly.type
_entity_poly.pdbx_seq_one_letter_code
_entity_poly.pdbx_strand_id
1 'polypeptide(L)'
;MIKFFRKGFEVVQIVAVIAMAVFFFGAFLKFIVEPLAPVVTVLAVMLFTLLTFDKWLTAIMSVGGIALYAASWPAVSAWGVWPGMLVWSFGVLVWFMAVNKSFSSHLPMARTVAV
;
A
#
# COMPACT_ATOMS: atom_id res chain seq x y z
N MET A 1 -55.94 12.85 -0.87
CA MET A 1 -54.87 13.03 0.14
C MET A 1 -54.04 11.75 0.35
N ILE A 2 -54.66 10.59 0.61
CA ILE A 2 -53.97 9.31 0.88
C ILE A 2 -53.04 8.82 -0.26
N LYS A 3 -53.44 8.97 -1.53
CA LYS A 3 -52.62 8.54 -2.69
C LYS A 3 -51.32 9.35 -2.86
N PHE A 4 -51.33 10.63 -2.48
CA PHE A 4 -50.16 11.52 -2.61
C PHE A 4 -49.12 11.21 -1.53
N PHE A 5 -49.58 10.97 -0.29
CA PHE A 5 -48.73 10.50 0.80
C PHE A 5 -48.12 9.13 0.52
N ARG A 6 -48.88 8.18 -0.05
CA ARG A 6 -48.35 6.87 -0.45
C ARG A 6 -47.26 6.99 -1.51
N LYS A 7 -47.45 7.83 -2.54
CA LYS A 7 -46.47 8.03 -3.60
C LYS A 7 -45.20 8.74 -3.10
N GLY A 8 -45.34 9.70 -2.18
CA GLY A 8 -44.21 10.33 -1.50
C GLY A 8 -43.42 9.34 -0.64
N PHE A 9 -44.13 8.47 0.09
CA PHE A 9 -43.51 7.42 0.90
C PHE A 9 -42.76 6.38 0.06
N GLU A 10 -43.32 5.97 -1.09
CA GLU A 10 -42.66 5.07 -2.04
C GLU A 10 -41.34 5.66 -2.58
N VAL A 11 -41.34 6.95 -2.93
CA VAL A 11 -40.12 7.63 -3.39
C VAL A 11 -39.06 7.68 -2.29
N VAL A 12 -39.44 7.99 -1.05
CA VAL A 12 -38.52 7.99 0.10
C VAL A 12 -37.96 6.59 0.37
N GLN A 13 -38.78 5.55 0.27
CA GLN A 13 -38.32 4.17 0.39
C GLN A 13 -37.31 3.79 -0.72
N ILE A 14 -37.59 4.15 -1.97
CA ILE A 14 -36.69 3.86 -3.09
C ILE A 14 -35.33 4.56 -2.88
N VAL A 15 -35.36 5.83 -2.51
CA VAL A 15 -34.13 6.60 -2.22
C VAL A 15 -33.35 5.98 -1.06
N ALA A 16 -34.04 5.56 0.01
CA ALA A 16 -33.40 4.90 1.15
C ALA A 16 -32.77 3.55 0.76
N VAL A 17 -33.45 2.75 -0.07
CA VAL A 17 -32.92 1.46 -0.56
C VAL A 17 -31.70 1.67 -1.44
N ILE A 18 -31.72 2.65 -2.34
CA ILE A 18 -30.57 2.98 -3.19
C ILE A 18 -29.39 3.44 -2.34
N ALA A 19 -29.62 4.36 -1.39
CA ALA A 19 -28.57 4.85 -0.49
C ALA A 19 -27.95 3.70 0.33
N MET A 20 -28.79 2.80 0.84
CA MET A 20 -28.35 1.62 1.58
C MET A 20 -27.55 0.67 0.68
N ALA A 21 -27.98 0.43 -0.56
CA ALA A 21 -27.27 -0.40 -1.53
C ALA A 21 -25.88 0.17 -1.87
N VAL A 22 -25.77 1.49 -2.09
CA VAL A 22 -24.49 2.16 -2.33
C VAL A 22 -23.57 2.04 -1.12
N PHE A 23 -24.11 2.20 0.09
CA PHE A 23 -23.34 2.02 1.33
C PHE A 23 -22.80 0.59 1.47
N PHE A 24 -23.64 -0.43 1.30
CA PHE A 24 -23.23 -1.83 1.34
C PHE A 24 -22.22 -2.17 0.26
N PHE A 25 -22.41 -1.66 -0.96
CA PHE A 25 -21.45 -1.84 -2.05
C PHE A 25 -20.10 -1.20 -1.73
N GLY A 26 -20.08 0.01 -1.17
CA GLY A 26 -18.85 0.66 -0.72
C GLY A 26 -18.14 -0.10 0.40
N ALA A 27 -18.89 -0.60 1.38
CA ALA A 27 -18.35 -1.43 2.46
C ALA A 27 -17.79 -2.76 1.94
N PHE A 28 -18.47 -3.38 0.97
CA PHE A 28 -18.01 -4.60 0.31
C PHE A 28 -16.74 -4.37 -0.50
N LEU A 29 -16.67 -3.29 -1.27
CA LEU A 29 -15.45 -2.90 -1.98
C LEU A 29 -14.30 -2.66 -1.00
N LYS A 30 -14.54 -1.96 0.11
CA LYS A 30 -13.53 -1.77 1.16
C LYS A 30 -13.03 -3.12 1.68
N PHE A 31 -13.93 -4.04 2.00
CA PHE A 31 -13.59 -5.38 2.50
C PHE A 31 -12.74 -6.19 1.51
N ILE A 32 -12.93 -6.01 0.19
CA ILE A 32 -12.12 -6.69 -0.83
C ILE A 32 -10.79 -5.99 -1.04
N VAL A 33 -10.80 -4.66 -1.18
CA VAL A 33 -9.62 -3.88 -1.62
C VAL A 33 -8.59 -3.72 -0.50
N GLU A 34 -9.04 -3.54 0.74
CA GLU A 34 -8.17 -3.34 1.90
C GLU A 34 -7.16 -4.49 2.14
N PRO A 35 -7.54 -5.79 2.09
CA PRO A 35 -6.58 -6.88 2.19
C PRO A 35 -5.73 -7.08 0.92
N LEU A 36 -6.15 -6.57 -0.24
CA LEU A 36 -5.40 -6.64 -1.50
C LEU A 36 -4.34 -5.53 -1.63
N ALA A 37 -4.54 -4.41 -0.95
CA ALA A 37 -3.63 -3.26 -0.99
C ALA A 37 -2.14 -3.59 -0.68
N PRO A 38 -1.78 -4.41 0.34
CA PRO A 38 -0.36 -4.73 0.56
C PRO A 38 0.23 -5.56 -0.57
N VAL A 39 -0.55 -6.46 -1.19
CA VAL A 39 -0.11 -7.26 -2.34
C VAL A 39 0.15 -6.39 -3.56
N VAL A 40 -0.79 -5.48 -3.87
CA VAL A 40 -0.63 -4.52 -4.98
C VAL A 40 0.57 -3.61 -4.76
N THR A 41 0.79 -3.14 -3.53
CA THR A 41 1.94 -2.30 -3.17
C THR A 41 3.26 -3.05 -3.39
N VAL A 42 3.35 -4.30 -2.94
CA VAL A 42 4.54 -5.15 -3.14
C VAL A 42 4.80 -5.42 -4.62
N LEU A 43 3.76 -5.71 -5.41
CA LEU A 43 3.90 -5.95 -6.85
C LEU A 43 4.34 -4.70 -7.61
N ALA A 44 3.70 -3.56 -7.34
CA ALA A 44 4.06 -2.29 -7.97
C ALA A 44 5.51 -1.93 -7.69
N VAL A 45 5.95 -2.05 -6.42
CA VAL A 45 7.34 -1.70 -6.12
C VAL A 45 8.33 -2.76 -6.57
N MET A 46 7.97 -4.05 -6.61
CA MET A 46 8.81 -5.06 -7.29
C MET A 46 9.09 -4.66 -8.73
N LEU A 47 8.06 -4.23 -9.47
CA LEU A 47 8.17 -3.83 -10.86
C LEU A 47 9.07 -2.60 -11.00
N PHE A 48 8.89 -1.57 -10.16
CA PHE A 48 9.79 -0.41 -10.13
C PHE A 48 11.22 -0.78 -9.72
N THR A 49 11.40 -1.70 -8.78
CA THR A 49 12.72 -2.13 -8.30
C THR A 49 13.49 -2.85 -9.40
N LEU A 50 12.84 -3.74 -10.14
CA LEU A 50 13.44 -4.43 -11.29
C LEU A 50 13.84 -3.47 -12.42
N LEU A 51 13.11 -2.36 -12.57
CA LEU A 51 13.42 -1.32 -13.57
C LEU A 51 14.49 -0.32 -13.10
N THR A 52 14.74 -0.20 -11.80
CA THR A 52 15.61 0.85 -11.23
C THR A 52 17.00 0.34 -10.83
N PHE A 53 17.12 -0.92 -10.40
CA PHE A 53 18.38 -1.43 -9.83
C PHE A 53 19.08 -2.38 -10.80
N ASP A 54 20.27 -1.99 -11.27
CA ASP A 54 21.12 -2.84 -12.11
C ASP A 54 21.71 -4.03 -11.35
N LYS A 55 21.94 -3.88 -10.03
CA LYS A 55 22.53 -4.92 -9.18
C LYS A 55 21.45 -5.72 -8.46
N TRP A 56 21.42 -7.02 -8.74
CA TRP A 56 20.52 -8.01 -8.11
C TRP A 56 20.52 -7.95 -6.59
N LEU A 57 21.68 -7.79 -5.94
CA LEU A 57 21.76 -7.73 -4.47
C LEU A 57 20.99 -6.54 -3.89
N THR A 58 21.11 -5.36 -4.48
CA THR A 58 20.36 -4.16 -4.07
C THR A 58 18.89 -4.27 -4.42
N ALA A 59 18.54 -4.91 -5.54
CA ALA A 59 17.15 -5.19 -5.89
C ALA A 59 16.50 -6.10 -4.84
N ILE A 60 17.16 -7.20 -4.44
CA ILE A 60 16.66 -8.13 -3.41
C ILE A 60 16.52 -7.43 -2.06
N MET A 61 17.49 -6.61 -1.65
CA MET A 61 17.38 -5.84 -0.41
C MET A 61 16.21 -4.86 -0.43
N SER A 62 15.98 -4.16 -1.56
CA SER A 62 14.86 -3.25 -1.74
C SER A 62 13.51 -3.98 -1.67
N VAL A 63 13.37 -5.08 -2.40
CA VAL A 63 12.15 -5.91 -2.36
C VAL A 63 11.93 -6.48 -0.96
N GLY A 64 12.98 -6.96 -0.29
CA GLY A 64 12.90 -7.48 1.08
C GLY A 64 12.44 -6.45 2.09
N GLY A 65 12.95 -5.21 2.02
CA GLY A 65 12.51 -4.11 2.87
C GLY A 65 11.03 -3.78 2.69
N ILE A 66 10.53 -3.84 1.45
CA ILE A 66 9.13 -3.55 1.14
C ILE A 66 8.21 -4.71 1.53
N ALA A 67 8.67 -5.95 1.36
CA ALA A 67 7.94 -7.11 1.85
C ALA A 67 7.79 -7.06 3.37
N LEU A 68 8.83 -6.65 4.09
CA LEU A 68 8.77 -6.38 5.54
C LEU A 68 7.81 -5.24 5.87
N TYR A 69 7.85 -4.13 5.13
CA TYR A 69 6.88 -3.05 5.26
C TYR A 69 5.43 -3.55 5.06
N ALA A 70 5.17 -4.36 4.03
CA ALA A 70 3.83 -4.88 3.76
C ALA A 70 3.40 -5.90 4.82
N ALA A 71 4.33 -6.70 5.35
CA ALA A 71 4.10 -7.62 6.46
C ALA A 71 3.81 -6.91 7.78
N SER A 72 4.14 -5.61 7.91
CA SER A 72 3.75 -4.83 9.08
C SER A 72 2.23 -4.69 9.22
N TRP A 73 1.47 -4.72 8.12
CA TRP A 73 0.01 -4.56 8.15
C TRP A 73 -0.70 -5.75 8.84
N PRO A 74 -0.47 -7.01 8.43
CA PRO A 74 -1.00 -8.15 9.18
C PRO A 74 -0.39 -8.23 10.58
N ALA A 75 0.86 -7.80 10.80
CA ALA A 75 1.44 -7.74 12.14
C ALA A 75 0.71 -6.76 13.07
N VAL A 76 0.27 -5.59 12.57
CA VAL A 76 -0.59 -4.66 13.34
C VAL A 76 -1.90 -5.34 13.73
N SER A 77 -2.52 -6.08 12.80
CA SER A 77 -3.80 -6.75 13.05
C SER A 77 -3.69 -7.92 14.05
N ALA A 78 -2.56 -8.64 14.08
CA ALA A 78 -2.38 -9.83 14.90
C ALA A 78 -1.73 -9.53 16.26
N TRP A 79 -0.76 -8.62 16.31
CA TRP A 79 0.09 -8.38 17.48
C TRP A 79 -0.05 -6.96 18.04
N GLY A 80 -0.89 -6.14 17.42
CA GLY A 80 -1.13 -4.76 17.82
C GLY A 80 -0.17 -3.76 17.17
N VAL A 81 -0.44 -2.48 17.42
CA VAL A 81 0.21 -1.36 16.73
C VAL A 81 1.72 -1.31 16.97
N TRP A 82 2.17 -1.57 18.20
CA TRP A 82 3.58 -1.44 18.58
C TRP A 82 4.50 -2.44 17.85
N PRO A 83 4.23 -3.76 17.84
CA PRO A 83 5.00 -4.71 17.03
C PRO A 83 4.94 -4.40 15.53
N GLY A 84 3.78 -3.99 15.01
CA GLY A 84 3.63 -3.60 13.62
C GLY A 84 4.50 -2.39 13.24
N MET A 85 4.55 -1.36 14.09
CA MET A 85 5.43 -0.20 13.89
C MET A 85 6.92 -0.56 13.84
N LEU A 86 7.36 -1.53 14.63
CA LEU A 86 8.76 -1.99 14.61
C LEU A 86 9.08 -2.67 13.27
N VAL A 87 8.22 -3.58 12.82
CA VAL A 87 8.36 -4.28 11.53
C VAL A 87 8.32 -3.28 10.37
N TRP A 88 7.43 -2.29 10.44
CA TRP A 88 7.33 -1.19 9.49
C TRP A 88 8.64 -0.40 9.40
N SER A 89 9.15 0.06 10.55
CA SER A 89 10.36 0.88 10.62
C SER A 89 11.57 0.12 10.09
N PHE A 90 11.69 -1.16 10.42
CA PHE A 90 12.76 -2.01 9.94
C PHE A 90 12.69 -2.21 8.41
N GLY A 91 11.50 -2.47 7.87
CA GLY A 91 11.30 -2.58 6.42
C GLY A 91 11.71 -1.32 5.66
N VAL A 92 11.30 -0.14 6.16
CA VAL A 92 11.67 1.15 5.58
C VAL A 92 13.19 1.38 5.62
N LEU A 93 13.85 1.06 6.74
CA LEU A 93 15.31 1.20 6.87
C LEU A 93 16.08 0.31 5.89
N VAL A 94 15.67 -0.95 5.76
CA VAL A 94 16.30 -1.90 4.82
C VAL A 94 16.13 -1.43 3.38
N TRP A 95 14.93 -0.98 3.02
CA TRP A 95 14.66 -0.40 1.71
C TRP A 95 15.53 0.84 1.45
N PHE A 96 15.57 1.78 2.39
CA PHE A 96 16.34 3.01 2.26
C PHE A 96 17.85 2.73 2.11
N MET A 97 18.37 1.75 2.85
CA MET A 97 19.77 1.33 2.72
C MET A 97 20.07 0.77 1.32
N ALA A 98 19.16 0.00 0.74
CA ALA A 98 19.29 -0.52 -0.62
C ALA A 98 19.32 0.60 -1.66
N VAL A 99 18.39 1.55 -1.54
CA VAL A 99 18.32 2.76 -2.39
C VAL A 99 19.61 3.57 -2.28
N ASN A 100 20.05 3.90 -1.07
CA ASN A 100 21.27 4.69 -0.85
C ASN A 100 22.52 4.00 -1.42
N LYS A 101 22.63 2.67 -1.28
CA LYS A 101 23.73 1.89 -1.84
C LYS A 101 23.73 1.89 -3.36
N SER A 102 22.55 1.84 -3.98
CA SER A 102 22.42 1.91 -5.43
C SER A 102 22.87 3.27 -5.97
N PHE A 103 22.35 4.36 -5.42
CA PHE A 103 22.76 5.72 -5.79
C PHE A 103 24.25 5.97 -5.56
N SER A 104 24.80 5.54 -4.42
CA SER A 104 26.24 5.66 -4.14
C SER A 104 27.10 4.88 -5.14
N SER A 105 26.56 3.82 -5.75
CA SER A 105 27.29 3.04 -6.75
C SER A 105 27.17 3.58 -8.18
N HIS A 106 26.23 4.50 -8.43
CA HIS A 106 26.04 5.21 -9.69
C HIS A 106 26.68 6.60 -9.72
N LEU A 107 27.03 7.16 -8.56
CA LEU A 107 27.96 8.27 -8.53
C LEU A 107 29.29 7.78 -9.12
N PRO A 108 29.78 8.36 -10.23
CA PRO A 108 31.15 8.09 -10.64
C PRO A 108 32.01 8.41 -9.43
N MET A 109 32.91 7.50 -9.06
CA MET A 109 34.10 7.93 -8.35
C MET A 109 34.60 9.13 -9.14
N ALA A 110 34.50 10.32 -8.55
CA ALA A 110 35.30 11.45 -8.96
C ALA A 110 36.75 10.97 -8.77
N ARG A 111 37.24 10.29 -9.80
CA ARG A 111 38.60 9.81 -9.90
C ARG A 111 39.41 11.08 -10.09
N THR A 112 39.91 11.58 -8.97
CA THR A 112 41.27 12.09 -8.84
C THR A 112 41.88 12.62 -10.14
N VAL A 113 41.97 13.95 -10.28
CA VAL A 113 43.09 14.58 -11.00
C VAL A 113 43.41 15.96 -10.42
N ALA A 114 44.66 16.11 -9.95
CA ALA A 114 45.48 17.33 -9.77
C ALA A 114 44.98 18.39 -8.76
N VAL A 115 45.72 18.82 -7.74
CA VAL A 115 47.18 18.99 -7.53
C VAL A 115 47.50 18.74 -6.07
#